data_AF-A0A6V7HLL4-F1
#
_entry.id   AF-A0A6V7HLL4-F1
#
_cell.length_a   1.000
_cell.length_b   1.000
_cell.length_c   1.000
_cell.angle_alpha   90.00
_cell.angle_beta   90.00
_cell.angle_gamma   90.00
#
_symmetry.space_group_name_H-M   'P 1'
#
loop_
_entity.id
_entity.type
_entity.pdbx_description
1 polymer ?
#
loop_
_entity_poly.entity_id
_entity_poly.type
_entity_poly.pdbx_seq_one_letter_code
_entity_poly.pdbx_strand_id
1 'polypeptide(L)'
;MEAALKLFRTESFKKNDFKLTDSPLPPCRQFEFVGTCKMGPKSDPEAVVDESLKVYGIDGLRVVDSSTMPKIIKDNTNAPTIMIAEKA
;
A
#
# COMPACT_ATOMS: atom_id res chain seq x y z
N MET A 1 1.93 -15.71 4.18
CA MET A 1 0.52 -16.13 4.03
C MET A 1 -0.25 -16.00 5.35
N GLU A 2 0.24 -16.58 6.47
CA GLU A 2 -0.34 -16.45 7.82
C GLU A 2 -0.68 -15.00 8.26
N ALA A 3 0.22 -14.03 8.09
CA ALA A 3 -0.02 -12.64 8.49
C ALA A 3 -1.09 -11.95 7.63
N ALA A 4 -1.11 -12.22 6.32
CA ALA A 4 -2.14 -11.73 5.42
C ALA A 4 -3.51 -12.35 5.76
N LEU A 5 -3.55 -13.66 6.05
CA LEU A 5 -4.77 -14.33 6.51
C LEU A 5 -5.29 -13.78 7.84
N LYS A 6 -4.41 -13.33 8.74
CA LYS A 6 -4.82 -12.62 9.98
C LYS A 6 -5.44 -11.25 9.68
N LEU A 7 -4.89 -10.50 8.73
CA LEU A 7 -5.43 -9.21 8.26
C LEU A 7 -6.86 -9.36 7.70
N PHE A 8 -7.06 -10.36 6.83
CA PHE A 8 -8.34 -10.63 6.17
C PHE A 8 -9.41 -11.25 7.08
N ARG A 9 -9.03 -11.69 8.28
CA ARG A 9 -9.96 -12.25 9.28
C ARG A 9 -10.31 -11.26 10.40
N THR A 10 -9.85 -10.01 10.32
CA THR A 10 -10.16 -8.98 11.31
C THR A 10 -11.65 -8.64 11.31
N GLU A 11 -12.16 -8.24 12.48
CA GLU A 11 -13.55 -7.77 12.63
C GLU A 11 -13.84 -6.55 11.74
N SER A 12 -12.83 -5.71 11.48
CA SER A 12 -12.93 -4.57 10.55
C SER A 12 -13.18 -5.04 9.11
N PHE A 13 -12.51 -6.10 8.67
CA PHE A 13 -12.67 -6.66 7.32
C PHE A 13 -14.08 -7.22 7.10
N LYS A 14 -14.60 -7.94 8.12
CA LYS A 14 -15.97 -8.49 8.11
C LYS A 14 -17.03 -7.39 8.20
N LYS A 15 -16.82 -6.38 9.05
CA LYS A 15 -17.77 -5.29 9.29
C LYS A 15 -18.04 -4.44 8.04
N ASN A 16 -17.04 -4.30 7.18
CA ASN A 16 -17.12 -3.48 5.97
C ASN A 16 -17.43 -4.31 4.70
N ASP A 17 -17.80 -5.58 4.83
CA ASP A 17 -18.09 -6.53 3.74
C ASP A 17 -17.00 -6.59 2.65
N PHE A 18 -15.72 -6.43 3.05
CA PHE A 18 -14.62 -6.60 2.11
C PHE A 18 -14.52 -8.09 1.73
N LYS A 19 -14.63 -8.37 0.43
CA LYS A 19 -14.49 -9.71 -0.12
C LYS A 19 -13.20 -9.82 -0.89
N LEU A 20 -12.39 -10.82 -0.57
CA LEU A 20 -11.34 -11.30 -1.46
C LEU A 20 -12.06 -11.92 -2.67
N THR A 21 -11.99 -11.24 -3.81
CA THR A 21 -12.48 -11.81 -5.06
C THR A 21 -11.41 -12.77 -5.55
N ASP A 22 -11.61 -14.07 -5.30
CA ASP A 22 -10.77 -15.14 -5.85
C ASP A 22 -11.06 -15.37 -7.34
N SER A 23 -12.04 -14.65 -7.89
CA SER A 23 -12.30 -14.61 -9.33
C SER A 23 -11.11 -13.99 -10.05
N PRO A 24 -10.47 -14.69 -11.00
CA PRO A 24 -9.45 -14.08 -11.83
C PRO A 24 -10.11 -12.90 -12.54
N LEU A 25 -9.64 -11.70 -12.23
CA LEU A 25 -10.01 -10.53 -13.00
C LEU A 25 -9.63 -10.82 -14.47
N PRO A 26 -10.42 -10.35 -15.45
CA PRO A 26 -9.99 -10.42 -16.85
C PRO A 26 -8.56 -9.89 -16.95
N PRO A 27 -7.76 -10.28 -17.97
CA PRO A 27 -6.44 -9.71 -18.22
C PRO A 27 -6.58 -8.24 -18.61
N CYS A 28 -7.00 -7.42 -17.66
CA CYS A 28 -6.83 -6.00 -17.64
C CYS A 28 -5.33 -5.83 -17.62
N ARG A 29 -4.83 -5.12 -18.63
CA ARG A 29 -3.52 -4.46 -18.60
C ARG A 29 -3.48 -3.70 -17.26
N GLN A 30 -2.91 -4.33 -16.23
CA GLN A 30 -3.17 -4.00 -14.84
C GLN A 30 -2.42 -2.69 -14.59
N PHE A 31 -3.16 -1.59 -14.64
CA PHE A 31 -2.66 -0.26 -14.35
C PHE A 31 -2.47 -0.13 -12.84
N GLU A 32 -1.53 -0.91 -12.30
CA GLU A 32 -1.11 -0.81 -10.90
C GLU A 32 -0.13 0.36 -10.79
N PHE A 33 -0.70 1.55 -10.59
CA PHE A 33 0.06 2.77 -10.41
C PHE A 33 0.54 2.84 -8.96
N VAL A 34 1.86 2.81 -8.78
CA VAL A 34 2.52 2.97 -7.48
C VAL A 34 3.74 3.87 -7.63
N GLY A 35 4.28 4.35 -6.53
CA GLY A 35 5.60 5.00 -6.49
C GLY A 35 5.65 6.48 -6.86
N THR A 36 4.52 7.15 -7.10
CA THR A 36 4.48 8.62 -7.34
C THR A 36 4.89 9.44 -6.10
N CYS A 37 4.78 8.86 -4.91
CA CYS A 37 5.26 9.41 -3.65
C CYS A 37 6.24 8.43 -2.97
N LYS A 38 7.19 7.88 -3.74
CA LYS A 38 8.15 6.85 -3.34
C LYS A 38 8.69 7.02 -1.91
N MET A 39 8.51 5.98 -1.10
CA MET A 39 9.17 5.82 0.20
C MET A 39 10.64 5.45 -0.01
N GLY A 40 11.54 6.14 0.69
CA GLY A 40 12.98 5.87 0.58
C GLY A 40 13.82 6.65 1.57
N PRO A 41 15.12 6.30 1.69
CA PRO A 41 16.03 7.05 2.55
C PRO A 41 16.22 8.47 2.02
N LYS A 42 16.54 9.42 2.90
CA LYS A 42 16.78 10.83 2.51
C LYS A 42 17.91 11.02 1.49
N SER A 43 18.79 10.01 1.33
CA SER A 43 19.83 9.98 0.31
C SER A 43 19.32 9.62 -1.09
N ASP A 44 18.12 9.05 -1.22
CA ASP A 44 17.49 8.76 -2.50
C ASP A 44 16.83 10.05 -3.05
N PRO A 45 17.33 10.62 -4.15
CA PRO A 45 16.82 11.88 -4.68
C PRO A 45 15.38 11.79 -5.21
N GLU A 46 14.87 10.59 -5.45
CA GLU A 46 13.49 10.36 -5.88
C GLU A 46 12.53 10.09 -4.71
N ALA A 47 13.03 10.00 -3.48
CA ALA A 47 12.19 9.72 -2.32
C ALA A 47 11.37 10.96 -1.91
N VAL A 48 10.07 10.74 -1.70
CA VAL A 48 9.12 11.77 -1.28
C VAL A 48 8.78 11.62 0.20
N VAL A 49 8.74 10.38 0.71
CA VAL A 49 8.44 10.09 2.12
C VAL A 49 9.51 9.22 2.78
N ASP A 50 9.62 9.32 4.11
CA ASP A 50 10.46 8.45 4.94
C ASP A 50 9.78 7.10 5.28
N GLU A 51 10.46 6.23 6.03
CA GLU A 51 9.91 4.93 6.46
C GLU A 51 8.71 5.04 7.42
N SER A 52 8.46 6.23 7.97
CA SER A 52 7.29 6.55 8.79
C SER A 52 6.19 7.26 7.98
N LEU A 53 6.31 7.24 6.64
CA LEU A 53 5.39 7.84 5.68
C LEU A 53 5.26 9.37 5.79
N LYS A 54 6.22 10.05 6.43
CA LYS A 54 6.24 11.52 6.53
C LYS A 54 6.83 12.12 5.28
N VAL A 55 6.20 13.20 4.80
CA VAL A 55 6.69 13.93 3.63
C VAL A 55 7.96 14.71 3.98
N TYR A 56 9.01 14.53 3.18
CA TYR A 56 10.23 15.29 3.39
C TYR A 56 10.00 16.80 3.20
N GLY A 57 10.48 17.59 4.15
CA GLY A 57 10.41 19.05 4.09
C GLY A 57 9.06 19.66 4.47
N ILE A 58 8.07 18.84 4.87
CA ILE A 58 6.76 19.32 5.34
C ILE A 58 6.44 18.67 6.68
N ASP A 59 6.28 19.49 7.72
CA ASP A 59 5.90 19.01 9.04
C ASP A 59 4.41 18.66 9.11
N GLY A 60 4.09 17.58 9.82
CA GLY A 60 2.71 17.16 10.08
C GLY A 60 1.98 16.53 8.89
N LEU A 61 2.63 16.33 7.74
CA LEU A 61 2.02 15.71 6.57
C LEU A 61 2.53 14.27 6.35
N ARG A 62 1.61 13.34 6.09
CA ARG A 62 1.90 11.95 5.71
C ARG A 62 1.12 11.53 4.47
N VAL A 63 1.69 10.60 3.71
CA VAL A 63 1.00 9.95 2.57
C VAL A 63 0.84 8.48 2.91
N VAL A 64 -0.40 7.99 2.94
CA VAL A 64 -0.71 6.60 3.31
C VAL A 64 -1.51 5.97 2.17
N ASP A 65 -0.78 5.56 1.14
CA ASP A 65 -1.34 5.05 -0.12
C ASP A 65 -0.28 4.23 -0.90
N SER A 66 -0.74 3.50 -1.90
CA SER A 66 0.07 2.80 -2.91
C SER A 66 1.11 3.65 -3.62
N SER A 67 0.88 4.96 -3.77
CA SER A 67 1.88 5.91 -4.25
C SER A 67 3.20 5.87 -3.46
N THR A 68 3.20 5.41 -2.21
CA THR A 68 4.42 5.31 -1.38
C THR A 68 5.27 4.06 -1.66
N MET A 69 4.72 3.05 -2.33
CA MET A 69 5.47 1.81 -2.58
C MET A 69 6.67 2.09 -3.48
N PRO A 70 7.90 1.69 -3.09
CA PRO A 70 9.10 2.04 -3.86
C PRO A 70 9.24 1.29 -5.18
N LYS A 71 8.52 0.18 -5.35
CA LYS A 71 8.52 -0.67 -6.54
C LYS A 71 7.15 -1.31 -6.72
N ILE A 72 6.80 -1.60 -7.98
CA ILE A 72 5.64 -2.41 -8.33
C ILE A 72 5.83 -3.83 -7.75
N ILE A 73 4.80 -4.32 -7.07
CA ILE A 73 4.76 -5.70 -6.57
C ILE A 73 4.18 -6.64 -7.63
N LYS A 74 4.52 -7.93 -7.55
CA LYS A 74 4.01 -8.95 -8.49
C LYS A 74 2.68 -9.55 -7.99
N ASP A 75 1.76 -8.70 -7.56
CA ASP A 75 0.42 -9.10 -7.08
C ASP A 75 -0.47 -7.86 -6.98
N ASN A 76 -1.76 -8.05 -6.70
CA ASN A 76 -2.72 -6.96 -6.54
C ASN A 76 -2.29 -5.97 -5.44
N THR A 77 -2.21 -4.68 -5.79
CA THR A 77 -1.82 -3.59 -4.86
C THR A 77 -2.82 -3.34 -3.73
N ASN A 78 -4.02 -3.90 -3.77
CA ASN A 78 -5.02 -3.70 -2.71
C ASN A 78 -4.52 -4.19 -1.34
N ALA A 79 -4.03 -5.43 -1.27
CA ALA A 79 -3.54 -6.03 -0.02
C ALA A 79 -2.39 -5.23 0.64
N PRO A 80 -1.30 -4.87 -0.08
CA PRO A 80 -0.25 -4.05 0.52
C PRO A 80 -0.70 -2.62 0.80
N THR A 81 -1.64 -2.03 0.04
CA THR A 81 -2.18 -0.69 0.35
C THR A 81 -2.90 -0.69 1.69
N ILE A 82 -3.75 -1.70 1.93
CA ILE A 82 -4.41 -1.88 3.24
C ILE A 82 -3.35 -2.09 4.34
N MET A 83 -2.31 -2.89 4.07
CA MET A 83 -1.24 -3.11 5.05
C MET A 83 -0.48 -1.82 5.39
N ILE A 84 -0.19 -0.97 4.39
CA ILE A 84 0.43 0.35 4.60
C ILE A 84 -0.47 1.20 5.50
N ALA A 85 -1.79 1.20 5.23
CA ALA A 85 -2.76 1.93 6.04
C ALA A 85 -2.85 1.44 7.48
N GLU A 86 -2.82 0.14 7.71
CA GLU A 86 -2.84 -0.47 9.05
C GLU A 86 -1.55 -0.24 9.84
N LYS A 87 -0.42 0.00 9.15
CA LYS A 87 0.88 0.23 9.79
C LYS A 87 1.11 1.69 10.19
N ALA A 88 0.48 2.64 9.49
CA ALA A 88 0.68 4.08 9.61
C ALA A 88 0.19 4.69 10.93
#